data_AF-A4CXQ5-F1
#
_entry.id   AF-A4CXQ5-F1
#
_cell.length_a   1.000
_cell.length_b   1.000
_cell.length_c   1.000
_cell.angle_alpha   90.00
_cell.angle_beta   90.00
_cell.angle_gamma   90.00
#
_symmetry.space_group_name_H-M   'P 1'
#
loop_
_entity.id
_entity.type
_entity.pdbx_description
1 polymer ?
#
loop_
_entity_poly.entity_id
_entity_poly.type
_entity_poly.pdbx_seq_one_letter_code
_entity_poly.pdbx_strand_id
1 'polypeptide(L)'
;MTVGELFLESLSTGVITEDEMQWLTSHQHGFSRTEEAAAVRLGRLVDEGIVNLGCRVSSRLLQHRTVRDHWIEPLGRRRGHQL
;
A
#
# COMPACT_ATOMS: atom_id res chain seq x y z
N MET A 1 -2.60 12.77 7.68
CA MET A 1 -3.08 12.49 6.31
C MET A 1 -4.41 13.21 6.14
N THR A 2 -4.62 13.80 4.98
CA THR A 2 -5.90 14.41 4.57
C THR A 2 -6.61 13.49 3.57
N VAL A 3 -7.91 13.70 3.33
CA VAL A 3 -8.63 12.96 2.28
C VAL A 3 -8.02 13.21 0.91
N GLY A 4 -7.55 14.43 0.64
CA GLY A 4 -6.90 14.79 -0.62
C GLY A 4 -5.59 14.04 -0.86
N GLU A 5 -4.73 13.97 0.15
CA GLU A 5 -3.47 13.20 0.09
C GLU A 5 -3.76 11.71 -0.17
N LEU A 6 -4.67 11.12 0.60
CA LEU A 6 -5.03 9.71 0.47
C LEU A 6 -5.60 9.43 -0.93
N PHE A 7 -6.48 10.29 -1.43
CA PHE A 7 -7.08 10.16 -2.75
C PHE A 7 -6.02 10.19 -3.87
N LEU A 8 -5.10 11.15 -3.81
CA LEU A 8 -4.03 11.28 -4.80
C LEU A 8 -3.04 10.10 -4.74
N GLU A 9 -2.63 9.69 -3.55
CA GLU A 9 -1.75 8.53 -3.38
C GLU A 9 -2.40 7.23 -3.87
N SER A 10 -3.70 7.06 -3.59
CA SER A 10 -4.46 5.88 -4.04
C SER A 10 -4.59 5.83 -5.56
N LEU A 11 -4.81 6.98 -6.21
CA LEU A 11 -4.83 7.06 -7.67
C LEU A 11 -3.44 6.86 -8.31
N SER A 12 -2.41 7.44 -7.70
CA SER A 12 -1.03 7.35 -8.19
C SER A 12 -0.50 5.92 -8.14
N THR A 13 -0.80 5.22 -7.05
CA THR A 13 -0.29 3.86 -6.81
C THR A 13 -1.24 2.76 -7.28
N GLY A 14 -2.52 3.08 -7.53
CA GLY A 14 -3.57 2.09 -7.77
C GLY A 14 -3.90 1.23 -6.55
N VAL A 15 -3.41 1.60 -5.37
CA VAL A 15 -3.56 0.85 -4.12
C VAL A 15 -4.05 1.78 -3.03
N ILE A 16 -5.02 1.33 -2.22
CA ILE A 16 -5.35 1.92 -0.91
C ILE A 16 -5.05 0.87 0.17
N THR A 17 -4.48 1.28 1.30
CA THR A 17 -4.19 0.33 2.39
C THR A 17 -5.40 0.14 3.31
N GLU A 18 -5.38 -0.95 4.09
CA GLU A 18 -6.39 -1.18 5.12
C GLU A 18 -6.40 -0.05 6.17
N ASP A 19 -5.22 0.40 6.61
CA ASP A 19 -5.09 1.52 7.56
C ASP A 19 -5.68 2.83 7.01
N GLU A 20 -5.51 3.09 5.71
CA GLU A 20 -6.08 4.24 5.01
C GLU A 20 -7.60 4.15 4.91
N MET A 21 -8.12 2.98 4.56
CA MET A 21 -9.57 2.74 4.53
C MET A 21 -10.19 2.86 5.93
N GLN A 22 -9.52 2.34 6.95
CA GLN A 22 -9.91 2.51 8.34
C GLN A 22 -9.87 3.99 8.76
N TRP A 23 -8.85 4.72 8.34
CA TRP A 23 -8.76 6.16 8.60
C TRP A 23 -9.93 6.94 7.98
N LEU A 24 -10.28 6.65 6.72
CA LEU A 24 -11.44 7.28 6.06
C LEU A 24 -12.74 7.04 6.83
N THR A 25 -13.03 5.78 7.15
CA THR A 25 -14.27 5.39 7.82
C THR A 25 -14.37 5.90 9.26
N SER A 26 -13.24 6.04 9.97
CA SER A 26 -13.21 6.61 11.33
C SER A 26 -13.33 8.14 11.37
N HIS A 27 -12.93 8.84 10.30
CA HIS A 27 -12.94 10.31 10.24
C HIS A 27 -14.11 10.89 9.43
N GLN A 28 -14.96 10.04 8.84
CA GLN A 28 -16.03 10.45 7.91
C GLN A 28 -16.98 11.53 8.47
N HIS A 29 -17.23 11.55 9.78
CA HIS A 29 -18.10 12.55 10.42
C HIS A 29 -17.53 13.97 10.42
N GLY A 30 -16.22 14.12 10.21
CA GLY A 30 -15.52 15.41 10.18
C GLY A 30 -15.28 15.95 8.78
N PHE A 31 -15.69 15.24 7.73
CA PHE A 31 -15.40 15.63 6.35
C PHE A 31 -16.28 16.79 5.90
N SER A 32 -15.66 17.73 5.18
CA SER A 32 -16.38 18.67 4.35
C SER A 32 -17.10 17.93 3.21
N ARG A 33 -18.08 18.60 2.59
CA ARG A 33 -18.82 18.02 1.45
C ARG A 33 -17.89 17.60 0.30
N THR A 34 -16.80 18.32 0.08
CA THR A 34 -15.82 18.00 -0.96
C THR A 34 -15.02 16.74 -0.59
N GLU A 35 -14.66 16.59 0.68
CA GLU A 35 -13.96 15.42 1.19
C GLU A 35 -14.86 14.17 1.18
N GLU A 36 -16.14 14.30 1.56
CA GLU A 36 -17.12 13.22 1.41
C GLU A 36 -17.24 12.78 -0.05
N ALA A 37 -17.37 13.72 -0.99
CA ALA A 37 -17.46 13.40 -2.40
C ALA A 37 -16.20 12.67 -2.91
N ALA A 38 -15.02 13.07 -2.44
CA ALA A 38 -13.76 12.40 -2.77
C ALA A 38 -13.70 10.98 -2.17
N ALA A 39 -14.10 10.80 -0.91
CA ALA A 39 -14.15 9.49 -0.26
C ALA A 39 -15.14 8.54 -0.95
N VAL A 40 -16.34 9.02 -1.30
CA VAL A 40 -17.33 8.23 -2.05
C VAL A 40 -16.81 7.85 -3.43
N ARG A 41 -16.15 8.79 -4.14
CA ARG A 41 -15.54 8.51 -5.44
C ARG A 41 -14.45 7.45 -5.30
N LEU A 42 -13.62 7.52 -4.25
CA LEU A 42 -12.59 6.53 -4.00
C LEU A 42 -13.19 5.15 -3.74
N GLY A 43 -14.27 5.06 -2.95
CA GLY A 43 -15.02 3.82 -2.73
C GLY A 43 -15.47 3.18 -4.05
N ARG A 44 -16.04 3.97 -4.98
CA ARG A 44 -16.44 3.46 -6.30
C ARG A 44 -15.26 2.93 -7.13
N LEU A 45 -14.11 3.62 -7.09
CA LEU A 45 -12.91 3.16 -7.78
C LEU A 45 -12.38 1.85 -7.20
N VAL A 46 -12.59 1.62 -5.90
CA VAL A 46 -12.29 0.34 -5.24
C VAL A 46 -13.26 -0.75 -5.70
N ASP A 47 -14.56 -0.47 -5.71
CA ASP A 47 -15.59 -1.42 -6.15
C ASP A 47 -15.41 -1.81 -7.63
N GLU A 48 -14.94 -0.89 -8.48
CA GLU A 48 -14.62 -1.12 -9.90
C GLU A 48 -13.29 -1.85 -10.13
N GLY A 49 -12.46 -2.03 -9.09
CA GLY A 49 -11.14 -2.66 -9.17
C GLY A 49 -10.06 -1.78 -9.80
N ILE A 50 -10.33 -0.48 -10.01
CA ILE A 50 -9.36 0.50 -10.51
C ILE A 50 -8.32 0.81 -9.42
N VAL A 51 -8.78 0.92 -8.17
CA VAL A 51 -7.93 1.00 -6.97
C VAL A 51 -8.11 -0.29 -6.19
N ASN A 52 -7.02 -0.93 -5.76
CA ASN A 52 -7.08 -2.20 -5.04
C ASN A 52 -6.75 -2.02 -3.57
N LEU A 53 -7.41 -2.78 -2.69
CA LEU A 53 -6.98 -2.91 -1.31
C LEU A 53 -5.65 -3.69 -1.26
N GLY A 54 -4.65 -3.15 -0.58
CA GLY A 54 -3.34 -3.79 -0.55
C GLY A 54 -2.32 -3.13 0.36
N CYS A 55 -1.03 -3.34 0.06
CA CYS A 55 0.08 -2.80 0.83
C CYS A 55 1.03 -2.01 -0.07
N ARG A 56 1.56 -0.89 0.45
CA ARG A 56 2.64 -0.14 -0.20
C ARG A 56 3.97 -0.58 0.38
N VAL A 57 4.72 -1.40 -0.36
CA VAL A 57 6.03 -1.86 0.08
C VAL A 57 7.04 -0.75 -0.19
N SER A 58 7.70 -0.27 0.87
CA SER A 58 8.80 0.69 0.72
C SER A 58 9.87 0.13 -0.22
N SER A 59 10.33 0.97 -1.16
CA SER A 59 11.44 0.65 -2.07
C SER A 59 12.69 0.17 -1.33
N ARG A 60 12.91 0.64 -0.09
CA ARG A 60 14.02 0.19 0.77
C ARG A 60 13.92 -1.28 1.18
N LEU A 61 12.71 -1.77 1.45
CA LEU A 61 12.47 -3.18 1.77
C LEU A 61 12.65 -4.06 0.53
N LEU A 62 12.22 -3.57 -0.64
CA LEU A 62 12.47 -4.24 -1.92
C LEU A 62 13.98 -4.31 -2.22
N GLN A 63 14.72 -3.21 -2.03
CA GLN A 63 16.18 -3.19 -2.16
C GLN A 63 16.85 -4.19 -1.21
N HIS A 64 16.41 -4.28 0.05
CA HIS A 64 16.97 -5.24 1.00
C HIS A 64 16.67 -6.69 0.61
N ARG A 65 15.48 -7.00 0.08
CA ARG A 65 15.19 -8.33 -0.48
C ARG A 65 16.03 -8.63 -1.70
N THR A 66 16.17 -7.70 -2.64
CA THR A 66 17.05 -7.88 -3.81
C THR A 66 18.48 -8.15 -3.38
N VAL A 67 19.02 -7.38 -2.43
CA VAL A 67 20.35 -7.63 -1.84
C VAL A 67 20.39 -9.00 -1.17
N ARG A 68 19.38 -9.37 -0.38
CA ARG A 68 19.35 -10.67 0.29
C ARG A 68 19.34 -11.82 -0.70
N ASP A 69 18.44 -11.80 -1.67
CA ASP A 69 18.18 -12.93 -2.56
C ASP A 69 19.25 -13.03 -3.68
N HIS A 70 19.84 -11.90 -4.12
CA HIS A 70 20.85 -11.88 -5.19
C HIS A 70 22.30 -11.81 -4.68
N TRP A 71 22.54 -11.30 -3.47
CA TRP A 71 23.91 -11.14 -2.94
C TRP A 71 24.19 -12.01 -1.73
N ILE A 72 23.23 -12.20 -0.81
CA ILE A 72 23.47 -12.94 0.45
C ILE A 72 23.16 -14.44 0.28
N GLU A 73 22.07 -14.79 -0.40
CA GLU A 73 21.62 -16.17 -0.60
C GLU A 73 22.59 -17.02 -1.43
N PRO A 74 23.23 -16.51 -2.50
CA PRO A 74 24.28 -17.22 -3.23
C PRO A 74 25.55 -17.49 -2.41
N LEU A 75 25.76 -16.78 -1.30
CA LEU A 75 26.92 -16.99 -0.41
C LEU A 75 26.72 -18.20 0.54
N GLY A 76 25.57 -18.87 0.46
CA GLY A 76 25.43 -20.29 0.80
C GLY A 76 25.12 -20.59 2.27
N ARG A 77 23.84 -20.87 2.56
CA ARG A 77 23.40 -21.48 3.83
C ARG A 77 23.53 -23.02 3.86
N ARG A 78 23.96 -23.66 2.76
CA ARG A 78 24.10 -25.12 2.64
C ARG A 78 25.53 -25.56 2.29
N ARG A 79 26.51 -25.26 3.16
CA ARG A 79 27.81 -25.96 3.17
C ARG A 79 27.99 -26.82 4.42
N GLY A 80 26.91 -27.45 4.88
CA GLY A 80 26.95 -28.30 6.06
C GLY A 80 25.84 -29.33 6.03
N HIS A 81 25.90 -30.27 5.09
CA HIS A 81 25.44 -31.67 5.21
C HIS A 81 25.54 -32.33 3.82
N GLN A 82 26.71 -32.86 3.50
CA GLN A 82 26.84 -34.05 2.67
C GLN A 82 28.25 -34.60 2.84
N LEU A 83 28.31 -35.65 3.67
CA LEU A 83 29.28 -36.75 3.76
C LEU A 83 30.78 -36.40 3.76
#